data_AF-A0A2E1WAS9-F1
#
_entry.id   AF-A0A2E1WAS9-F1
#
_cell.length_a   1.000
_cell.length_b   1.000
_cell.length_c   1.000
_cell.angle_alpha   90.00
_cell.angle_beta   90.00
_cell.angle_gamma   90.00
#
_symmetry.space_group_name_H-M   'P 1'
#
loop_
_entity.id
_entity.type
_entity.pdbx_description
1 polymer ?
#
loop_
_entity_poly.entity_id
_entity_poly.type
_entity_poly.pdbx_seq_one_letter_code
_entity_poly.pdbx_strand_id
1 'polypeptide(L)' 'MSSIDSIRDKNDNELLEELSNINRDLLDLRFKLETKQLANSNEIKNLKLDKSRILTVINERKILRS' A
#
# COMPACT_ATOMS: atom_id res chain seq x y z
N MET A 1 8.85 -5.49 -2.23
CA MET A 1 8.16 -5.85 -0.98
C MET A 1 8.77 -5.01 0.12
N SER A 2 8.01 -4.08 0.68
CA SER A 2 8.44 -3.31 1.84
C SER A 2 8.48 -4.22 3.08
N SER A 3 9.59 -4.17 3.82
CA SER A 3 9.74 -4.88 5.09
C SER A 3 8.83 -4.26 6.14
N ILE A 4 8.20 -5.08 7.00
CA ILE A 4 7.28 -4.61 8.04
C ILE A 4 7.94 -3.59 8.97
N ASP A 5 9.22 -3.78 9.29
CA ASP A 5 9.97 -2.87 10.17
C ASP A 5 10.02 -1.44 9.59
N SER A 6 10.25 -1.32 8.28
CA SER A 6 10.27 -0.02 7.60
C SER A 6 8.93 0.70 7.60
N ILE A 7 7.82 -0.03 7.75
CA ILE A 7 6.47 0.54 7.86
C ILE A 7 6.22 0.96 9.31
N ARG A 8 6.73 0.21 10.29
CA ARG A 8 6.59 0.55 11.72
C ARG A 8 7.36 1.80 12.12
N ASP A 9 8.49 2.07 11.46
CA ASP A 9 9.32 3.25 11.72
C ASP A 9 8.70 4.56 11.21
N LYS A 10 7.70 4.50 10.33
CA LYS A 10 7.05 5.68 9.74
C LYS A 10 6.05 6.34 10.68
N ASN A 11 5.90 7.65 10.54
CA ASN A 11 4.89 8.42 11.25
C ASN A 11 3.48 8.16 10.71
N ASP A 12 2.44 8.44 11.51
CA ASP A 12 1.03 8.26 11.11
C ASP A 12 0.70 9.00 9.81
N ASN A 13 1.24 10.22 9.62
CA ASN A 13 1.04 11.00 8.40
C ASN A 13 1.74 10.40 7.18
N GLU A 14 2.96 9.88 7.35
CA GLU A 14 3.73 9.25 6.27
C GLU A 14 3.06 7.94 5.82
N LEU A 15 2.49 7.18 6.77
CA LEU A 15 1.69 5.98 6.45
C LEU A 15 0.44 6.32 5.64
N LEU A 16 -0.23 7.42 5.96
CA LEU A 16 -1.40 7.89 5.20
C LEU A 16 -1.02 8.39 3.81
N GLU A 17 0.11 9.08 3.68
CA GLU A 17 0.63 9.52 2.39
C GLU A 17 1.02 8.33 1.50
N GLU A 18 1.73 7.34 2.06
CA GLU A 18 2.09 6.12 1.34
C GLU A 18 0.86 5.31 0.92
N LEU A 19 -0.16 5.24 1.78
CA LEU A 19 -1.45 4.64 1.43
C LEU A 19 -2.11 5.36 0.24
N SER A 20 -2.04 6.69 0.20
CA SER A 20 -2.56 7.50 -0.91
C SER A 20 -1.79 7.21 -2.21
N ASN A 21 -0.46 7.13 -2.13
CA ASN A 21 0.40 6.82 -3.27
C ASN A 21 0.11 5.42 -3.82
N ILE A 22 0.01 4.40 -2.96
CA ILE A 22 -0.34 3.04 -3.39
C ILE A 22 -1.72 2.99 -4.07
N ASN A 23 -2.70 3.78 -3.59
CA ASN A 23 -4.00 3.85 -4.25
C ASN A 23 -3.93 4.48 -5.65
N ARG A 24 -3.06 5.48 -5.86
CA ARG A 24 -2.79 6.06 -7.19
C ARG A 24 -2.11 5.03 -8.10
N ASP A 25 -1.09 4.33 -7.61
CA ASP A 25 -0.40 3.30 -8.39
C ASP A 25 -1.34 2.16 -8.79
N LEU A 26 -2.24 1.75 -7.90
CA LEU A 26 -3.28 0.77 -8.21
C LEU A 26 -4.26 1.26 -9.28
N LEU A 27 -4.60 2.56 -9.27
CA LEU A 27 -5.45 3.16 -10.30
C LEU A 27 -4.74 3.14 -11.66
N ASP A 28 -3.47 3.51 -11.70
CA ASP A 28 -2.65 3.49 -12.92
C ASP A 28 -2.48 2.07 -13.48
N LEU A 29 -2.23 1.09 -12.61
CA LEU A 29 -2.16 -0.32 -13.02
C LEU A 29 -3.51 -0.83 -13.52
N ARG A 30 -4.62 -0.36 -12.94
CA ARG A 30 -5.96 -0.69 -13.43
C ARG A 30 -6.18 -0.09 -14.83
N PHE A 31 -5.77 1.14 -15.07
CA PHE A 31 -5.82 1.73 -16.42
C PHE A 31 -4.96 0.94 -17.41
N LYS A 32 -3.72 0.58 -17.04
CA LYS A 32 -2.84 -0.25 -17.88
C LYS A 32 -3.41 -1.65 -18.15
N LEU A 33 -4.13 -2.21 -17.20
CA LEU A 33 -4.83 -3.49 -17.35
C LEU A 33 -5.96 -3.38 -18.39
N GLU A 34 -6.79 -2.34 -18.29
CA GLU A 34 -7.87 -2.07 -19.26
C GLU A 34 -7.33 -1.79 -20.67
N THR A 35 -6.22 -1.06 -20.81
CA THR A 35 -5.57 -0.81 -22.11
C THR A 35 -4.80 -2.03 -22.66
N LYS A 36 -4.78 -3.16 -21.93
CA LYS A 36 -4.00 -4.37 -22.27
C LYS A 36 -2.50 -4.12 -22.42
N GLN A 37 -1.98 -3.06 -21.80
CA GLN A 37 -0.55 -2.71 -21.78
C GLN A 37 0.12 -3.13 -20.45
N LEU A 38 -0.56 -3.96 -19.66
CA LEU A 38 -0.02 -4.41 -18.38
C LEU A 38 1.12 -5.39 -18.59
N ALA A 39 2.35 -4.92 -18.33
CA ALA A 39 3.54 -5.74 -18.43
C ALA A 39 3.62 -6.81 -17.32
N ASN A 40 3.16 -6.50 -16.11
CA ASN A 40 3.29 -7.40 -14.96
C ASN A 40 2.08 -7.35 -14.00
N SER A 41 1.29 -8.42 -14.00
CA SER A 41 0.15 -8.57 -13.08
C SER A 41 0.56 -8.78 -11.61
N ASN A 42 1.80 -9.24 -11.35
CA ASN A 42 2.28 -9.44 -9.99
C ASN A 42 2.47 -8.13 -9.23
N GLU A 43 2.67 -7.00 -9.93
CA GLU A 43 2.77 -5.68 -9.28
C GLU A 43 1.49 -5.29 -8.55
N ILE A 44 0.33 -5.61 -9.13
CA ILE A 44 -0.98 -5.38 -8.50
C ILE A 44 -1.07 -6.18 -7.18
N LYS A 45 -0.61 -7.44 -7.19
CA LYS A 45 -0.59 -8.27 -5.99
C LYS A 45 0.35 -7.71 -4.93
N ASN A 46 1.54 -7.27 -5.32
CA ASN A 46 2.52 -6.70 -4.40
C ASN A 46 2.02 -5.41 -3.75
N LEU A 47 1.47 -4.48 -4.55
CA LEU A 47 0.89 -3.23 -4.03
C LEU A 47 -0.29 -3.48 -3.09
N LYS A 48 -1.14 -4.47 -3.38
CA LYS A 48 -2.21 -4.88 -2.46
C LYS A 48 -1.66 -5.39 -1.13
N LEU A 49 -0.61 -6.20 -1.15
CA LEU A 49 0.04 -6.69 0.07
C LEU A 49 0.66 -5.54 0.88
N ASP A 50 1.35 -4.62 0.21
CA ASP A 50 1.97 -3.47 0.86
C ASP A 50 0.91 -2.54 1.47
N LYS A 51 -0.22 -2.31 0.77
CA LYS A 51 -1.41 -1.63 1.32
C LYS A 51 -1.96 -2.32 2.57
N SER A 52 -2.10 -3.65 2.54
CA SER A 52 -2.60 -4.41 3.68
C SER A 52 -1.69 -4.27 4.90
N ARG A 53 -0.36 -4.30 4.73
CA ARG A 53 0.59 -4.12 5.84
C ARG A 53 0.46 -2.76 6.50
N ILE A 54 0.35 -1.69 5.71
CA ILE A 54 0.15 -0.32 6.23
C ILE A 54 -1.15 -0.24 7.04
N LEU A 55 -2.25 -0.75 6.50
CA LEU A 55 -3.54 -0.76 7.19
C LEU A 55 -3.49 -1.54 8.51
N THR A 56 -2.77 -2.67 8.54
CA THR A 56 -2.55 -3.44 9.77
C THR A 56 -1.82 -2.61 10.83
N VAL A 57 -0.72 -1.95 10.48
CA VAL A 57 0.04 -1.11 11.44
C VAL A 57 -0.79 0.06 11.94
N ILE A 58 -1.55 0.73 11.07
CA ILE A 58 -2.46 1.81 11.47
C ILE A 58 -3.52 1.30 12.46
N ASN A 59 -4.09 0.12 12.19
CA ASN A 59 -5.10 -0.47 13.05
C ASN A 59 -4.52 -0.92 14.41
N GLU A 60 -3.32 -1.51 14.42
CA GLU A 60 -2.59 -1.84 15.66
C GLU A 60 -2.38 -0.59 16.52
N ARG A 61 -1.90 0.52 15.93
CA ARG A 61 -1.73 1.80 16.63
C ARG A 61 -3.06 2.34 17.19
N LYS A 62 -4.14 2.20 16.43
CA LYS A 62 -5.48 2.61 16.86
C LYS A 62 -5.97 1.80 18.06
N ILE A 63 -5.77 0.48 18.05
CA ILE A 63 -6.15 -0.41 19.16
C ILE A 63 -5.34 -0.07 20.42
N LEU A 64 -4.03 0.19 20.29
CA LEU A 64 -3.17 0.55 21.43
C LEU A 64 -3.49 1.91 22.05
N ARG A 65 -4.09 2.83 21.30
CA ARG A 65 -4.51 4.16 21.79
C ARG A 65 -5.93 4.15 22.38
N SER A 66 -6.68 3.06 22.23
CA SER A 66 -8.04 2.89 22.75
C SER A 66 -8.04 2.21 24.12
#